data_AF-A0A3Q9INH7-F1
#
_entry.id   AF-A0A3Q9INH7-F1
#
_cell.length_a   1.000
_cell.length_b   1.000
_cell.length_c   1.000
_cell.angle_alpha   90.00
_cell.angle_beta   90.00
_cell.angle_gamma   90.00
#
_symmetry.space_group_name_H-M   'P 1'
#
loop_
_entity.id
_entity.type
_entity.pdbx_description
1 polymer ?
#
loop_
_entity_poly.entity_id
_entity_poly.type
_entity_poly.pdbx_seq_one_letter_code
_entity_poly.pdbx_strand_id
1 'polypeptide(L)'
;MEVHTLDNFHDDFETGRWMVRKFILPNASDYLWDIENITWAQTVLIDAFGANRFFDEASQMIANSIYLFQKGFFDTAFYSLRQSIELSIGTLYLTANPEKMIEWKKLEPGFESGKMADFLRKHEPVFKEIRAKIPAFFDNIRTVQRKTNKYVHKQGYSSFYTTQRYSWSDHREDKVYLNIVSDFEEILNVAIGAVAMYRLAIDPLPIILMDEELMMRSGDFLTRPYSEEFVDKYIGLENIELYKQTNIYQEFKESIMSHEKQNEAVFNIIHWQIIDRCKFEDITKQMHLLSYTDRLAVVIMMTSTKILQVYIEGCFHYTSDVKATHSDTVIGTSYYEDFFANRGNNNFNVPFKDGSYISRIKICDKFSYIETNTFLDDSEIAILNYIAKIFEESYIKQEKELKNWLEEHKKRI
;
A
#
# COMPACT_ATOMS: atom_id res chain seq x y z
N MET A 1 45.27 2.95 -32.26
CA MET A 1 44.23 2.86 -31.21
C MET A 1 43.19 3.88 -31.58
N GLU A 2 42.03 3.43 -32.07
CA GLU A 2 40.91 4.34 -32.33
C GLU A 2 40.42 4.92 -31.00
N VAL A 3 40.14 6.22 -31.00
CA VAL A 3 39.67 6.95 -29.84
C VAL A 3 38.20 6.55 -29.64
N HIS A 4 37.92 5.65 -28.70
CA HIS A 4 36.55 5.36 -28.28
C HIS A 4 35.99 6.61 -27.59
N THR A 5 35.18 7.38 -28.30
CA THR A 5 34.36 8.46 -27.74
C THR A 5 33.07 7.88 -27.14
N LEU A 6 32.47 8.58 -26.18
CA LEU A 6 31.18 8.19 -25.57
C LEU A 6 30.07 8.00 -26.61
N ASP A 7 30.14 8.71 -27.74
CA ASP A 7 29.16 8.63 -28.83
C ASP A 7 29.15 7.24 -29.51
N ASN A 8 30.29 6.52 -29.53
CA ASN A 8 30.36 5.16 -30.08
C ASN A 8 29.80 4.09 -29.11
N PHE A 9 29.58 4.44 -27.83
CA PHE A 9 29.15 3.47 -26.81
C PHE A 9 27.71 3.01 -27.03
N HIS A 10 26.82 3.92 -27.43
CA HIS A 10 25.43 3.55 -27.72
C HIS A 10 25.35 2.64 -28.96
N ASP A 11 26.10 3.00 -30.02
CA ASP A 11 26.13 2.23 -31.27
C ASP A 11 26.71 0.82 -31.08
N ASP A 12 27.69 0.67 -30.17
CA ASP A 12 28.28 -0.63 -29.79
C ASP A 12 27.25 -1.63 -29.24
N PHE A 13 26.20 -1.14 -28.57
CA PHE A 13 25.12 -1.95 -27.97
C PHE A 13 23.85 -2.04 -28.83
N GLU A 14 23.58 -1.09 -29.71
CA GLU A 14 22.40 -1.15 -30.60
C GLU A 14 22.70 -1.84 -31.94
N THR A 15 23.91 -1.71 -32.48
CA THR A 15 24.28 -2.30 -33.79
C THR A 15 25.64 -3.00 -33.81
N GLY A 16 26.47 -2.77 -32.79
CA GLY A 16 27.86 -3.21 -32.75
C GLY A 16 28.12 -4.60 -32.16
N ARG A 17 29.35 -4.78 -31.66
CA ARG A 17 29.83 -6.08 -31.15
C ARG A 17 29.11 -6.53 -29.88
N TRP A 18 28.51 -5.62 -29.12
CA TRP A 18 27.94 -5.90 -27.82
C TRP A 18 26.41 -5.94 -27.83
N MET A 19 25.81 -5.84 -29.03
CA MET A 19 24.38 -5.96 -29.22
C MET A 19 23.81 -7.26 -28.63
N VAL A 20 22.77 -7.10 -27.81
CA VAL A 20 21.99 -8.19 -27.22
C VAL A 20 20.63 -8.32 -27.92
N ARG A 21 20.12 -9.56 -28.02
CA ARG A 21 18.77 -9.81 -28.54
C ARG A 21 17.75 -9.32 -27.51
N LYS A 22 16.88 -8.40 -27.91
CA LYS A 22 15.73 -7.93 -27.12
C LYS A 22 14.70 -9.06 -26.99
N PHE A 23 14.05 -9.17 -25.83
CA PHE A 23 12.96 -10.13 -25.60
C PHE A 23 11.62 -9.41 -25.56
N ILE A 24 10.56 -10.13 -25.93
CA ILE A 24 9.18 -9.67 -25.83
C ILE A 24 8.51 -10.54 -24.78
N LEU A 25 8.16 -9.93 -23.65
CA LEU A 25 7.32 -10.54 -22.64
C LEU A 25 5.86 -10.18 -22.96
N PRO A 26 4.99 -11.14 -23.25
CA PRO A 26 3.56 -10.88 -23.40
C PRO A 26 2.99 -10.26 -22.13
N ASN A 27 2.02 -9.35 -22.25
CA ASN A 27 1.28 -8.76 -21.12
C ASN A 27 2.19 -8.08 -20.07
N ALA A 28 3.34 -7.53 -20.47
CA ALA A 28 4.29 -6.87 -19.58
C ALA A 28 3.65 -5.77 -18.70
N SER A 29 2.68 -5.02 -19.24
CA SER A 29 1.92 -4.01 -18.51
C SER A 29 1.11 -4.59 -17.35
N ASP A 30 0.52 -5.76 -17.56
CA ASP A 30 -0.39 -6.38 -16.62
C ASP A 30 0.39 -6.86 -15.40
N TYR A 31 1.62 -7.38 -15.61
CA TYR A 31 2.53 -7.69 -14.50
C TYR A 31 2.89 -6.46 -13.65
N LEU A 32 3.10 -5.29 -14.28
CA LEU A 32 3.40 -4.07 -13.54
C LEU A 32 2.20 -3.63 -12.70
N TRP A 33 0.99 -3.75 -13.24
CA TRP A 33 -0.23 -3.49 -12.49
C TRP A 33 -0.42 -4.50 -11.35
N ASP A 34 -0.15 -5.78 -11.60
CA ASP A 34 -0.28 -6.82 -10.60
C ASP A 34 0.69 -6.61 -9.42
N ILE A 35 1.91 -6.13 -9.68
CA ILE A 35 2.88 -5.78 -8.63
C ILE A 35 2.34 -4.70 -7.69
N GLU A 36 1.47 -3.81 -8.15
CA GLU A 36 0.86 -2.79 -7.29
C GLU A 36 -0.03 -3.37 -6.19
N ASN A 37 -0.56 -4.60 -6.35
CA ASN A 37 -1.25 -5.28 -5.25
C ASN A 37 -0.33 -5.47 -4.03
N ILE A 38 0.96 -5.70 -4.27
CA ILE A 38 1.95 -5.84 -3.20
C ILE A 38 2.24 -4.47 -2.58
N THR A 39 2.44 -3.41 -3.37
CA THR A 39 2.79 -2.07 -2.85
C THR A 39 1.64 -1.42 -2.09
N TRP A 40 0.39 -1.62 -2.53
CA TRP A 40 -0.80 -1.07 -1.86
C TRP A 40 -1.19 -1.83 -0.58
N ALA A 41 -0.67 -3.03 -0.38
CA ALA A 41 -0.93 -3.86 0.79
C ALA A 41 -0.15 -3.42 2.06
N GLN A 42 0.25 -2.14 2.18
CA GLN A 42 1.12 -1.62 3.25
C GLN A 42 0.68 -2.06 4.65
N THR A 43 1.59 -2.62 5.46
CA THR A 43 1.28 -2.99 6.85
C THR A 43 1.23 -1.74 7.72
N VAL A 44 0.28 -1.71 8.64
CA VAL A 44 0.11 -0.66 9.65
C VAL A 44 0.63 -1.07 11.03
N LEU A 45 1.20 -2.27 11.15
CA LEU A 45 1.81 -2.77 12.37
C LEU A 45 3.04 -1.92 12.72
N ILE A 46 3.01 -1.20 13.85
CA ILE A 46 4.02 -0.22 14.24
C ILE A 46 5.42 -0.85 14.35
N ASP A 47 5.48 -2.06 14.90
CA ASP A 47 6.71 -2.85 15.08
C ASP A 47 7.27 -3.41 13.76
N ALA A 48 6.42 -3.59 12.74
CA ALA A 48 6.81 -4.07 11.42
C ALA A 48 6.74 -3.00 10.32
N PHE A 49 6.49 -1.73 10.64
CA PHE A 49 6.26 -0.67 9.64
C PHE A 49 7.44 -0.50 8.67
N GLY A 50 8.66 -0.75 9.15
CA GLY A 50 9.87 -0.73 8.32
C GLY A 50 9.87 -1.78 7.20
N ALA A 51 9.11 -2.88 7.33
CA ALA A 51 8.97 -3.93 6.33
C ALA A 51 8.38 -3.42 5.01
N ASN A 52 7.50 -2.40 5.06
CA ASN A 52 6.91 -1.80 3.86
C ASN A 52 7.98 -1.39 2.84
N ARG A 53 9.03 -0.71 3.30
CA ARG A 53 10.12 -0.27 2.42
C ARG A 53 10.87 -1.44 1.76
N PHE A 54 11.00 -2.57 2.44
CA PHE A 54 11.64 -3.74 1.85
C PHE A 54 10.77 -4.43 0.81
N PHE A 55 9.44 -4.49 1.04
CA PHE A 55 8.50 -5.03 0.05
C PHE A 55 8.35 -4.11 -1.16
N ASP A 56 8.40 -2.79 -0.96
CA ASP A 56 8.43 -1.82 -2.07
C ASP A 56 9.70 -1.99 -2.91
N GLU A 57 10.86 -2.17 -2.27
CA GLU A 57 12.11 -2.46 -2.97
C GLU A 57 12.03 -3.80 -3.72
N ALA A 58 11.51 -4.87 -3.09
CA ALA A 58 11.32 -6.16 -3.75
C ALA A 58 10.40 -6.04 -4.99
N SER A 59 9.33 -5.25 -4.88
CA SER A 59 8.40 -4.93 -5.98
C SER A 59 9.10 -4.17 -7.11
N GLN A 60 9.92 -3.17 -6.76
CA GLN A 60 10.75 -2.43 -7.72
C GLN A 60 11.76 -3.33 -8.43
N MET A 61 12.35 -4.30 -7.73
CA MET A 61 13.25 -5.29 -8.36
C MET A 61 12.50 -6.15 -9.38
N ILE A 62 11.28 -6.59 -9.07
CA ILE A 62 10.45 -7.33 -10.02
C ILE A 62 10.12 -6.45 -11.24
N ALA A 63 9.70 -5.21 -11.05
CA ALA A 63 9.43 -4.27 -12.15
C ALA A 63 10.68 -4.02 -13.01
N ASN A 64 11.83 -3.80 -12.38
CA ASN A 64 13.12 -3.64 -13.06
C ASN A 64 13.49 -4.89 -13.87
N SER A 65 13.20 -6.08 -13.35
CA SER A 65 13.46 -7.34 -14.06
C SER A 65 12.71 -7.41 -15.38
N ILE A 66 11.43 -6.99 -15.42
CA ILE A 66 10.60 -6.97 -16.63
C ILE A 66 11.22 -6.04 -17.67
N TYR A 67 11.65 -4.84 -17.24
CA TYR A 67 12.31 -3.88 -18.12
C TYR A 67 13.64 -4.42 -18.67
N LEU A 68 14.51 -4.93 -17.80
CA LEU A 68 15.81 -5.49 -18.15
C LEU A 68 15.68 -6.68 -19.11
N PHE A 69 14.69 -7.54 -18.88
CA PHE A 69 14.39 -8.68 -19.74
C PHE A 69 14.06 -8.21 -21.16
N GLN A 70 13.15 -7.24 -21.28
CA GLN A 70 12.77 -6.69 -22.58
C GLN A 70 13.94 -5.98 -23.30
N LYS A 71 14.85 -5.36 -22.55
CA LYS A 71 16.09 -4.79 -23.11
C LYS A 71 17.12 -5.82 -23.55
N GLY A 72 16.88 -7.10 -23.30
CA GLY A 72 17.78 -8.18 -23.69
C GLY A 72 18.70 -8.65 -22.57
N PHE A 73 18.76 -7.96 -21.42
CA PHE A 73 19.64 -8.27 -20.30
C PHE A 73 19.08 -9.39 -19.40
N PHE A 74 18.77 -10.54 -20.01
CA PHE A 74 17.94 -11.58 -19.39
C PHE A 74 18.55 -12.17 -18.11
N ASP A 75 19.87 -12.34 -18.00
CA ASP A 75 20.48 -12.89 -16.79
C ASP A 75 20.35 -11.97 -15.57
N THR A 76 20.46 -10.66 -15.82
CA THR A 76 20.32 -9.61 -14.81
C THR A 76 18.86 -9.50 -14.42
N ALA A 77 17.94 -9.68 -15.37
CA ALA A 77 16.51 -9.80 -15.08
C ALA A 77 16.22 -11.02 -14.18
N PHE A 78 16.75 -12.21 -14.50
CA PHE A 78 16.64 -13.40 -13.66
C PHE A 78 17.27 -13.20 -12.26
N TYR A 79 18.41 -12.52 -12.21
CA TYR A 79 19.07 -12.20 -10.94
C TYR A 79 18.21 -11.26 -10.08
N SER A 80 17.61 -10.24 -10.69
CA SER A 80 16.73 -9.29 -9.99
C SER A 80 15.48 -9.98 -9.43
N LEU A 81 14.86 -10.91 -10.19
CA LEU A 81 13.78 -11.76 -9.68
C LEU A 81 14.22 -12.60 -8.48
N ARG A 82 15.39 -13.24 -8.56
CA ARG A 82 15.93 -14.00 -7.43
C ARG A 82 16.14 -13.12 -6.20
N GLN A 83 16.74 -11.94 -6.37
CA GLN A 83 17.00 -11.02 -5.27
C GLN A 83 15.72 -10.50 -4.62
N SER A 84 14.63 -10.28 -5.38
CA SER A 84 13.35 -9.87 -4.78
C SER A 84 12.85 -10.87 -3.73
N ILE A 85 12.93 -12.16 -4.03
CA ILE A 85 12.57 -13.26 -3.13
C ILE A 85 13.53 -13.31 -1.92
N GLU A 86 14.83 -13.16 -2.17
CA GLU A 86 15.85 -13.17 -1.10
C GLU A 86 15.69 -11.97 -0.16
N LEU A 87 15.34 -10.80 -0.69
CA LEU A 87 15.07 -9.58 0.07
C LEU A 87 13.85 -9.76 0.97
N SER A 88 12.75 -10.31 0.45
CA SER A 88 11.55 -10.59 1.25
C SER A 88 11.80 -11.59 2.37
N ILE A 89 12.63 -12.60 2.16
CA ILE A 89 13.10 -13.49 3.24
C ILE A 89 13.91 -12.68 4.28
N GLY A 90 14.77 -11.78 3.81
CA GLY A 90 15.51 -10.86 4.68
C GLY A 90 14.59 -9.96 5.51
N THR A 91 13.49 -9.49 4.92
CA THR A 91 12.45 -8.71 5.61
C THR A 91 11.87 -9.50 6.78
N LEU A 92 11.44 -10.74 6.54
CA LEU A 92 10.93 -11.61 7.61
C LEU A 92 11.94 -11.80 8.74
N TYR A 93 13.19 -12.04 8.37
CA TYR A 93 14.27 -12.23 9.34
C TYR A 93 14.51 -10.97 10.19
N LEU A 94 14.59 -9.80 9.55
CA LEU A 94 14.83 -8.53 10.26
C LEU A 94 13.64 -8.09 11.11
N THR A 95 12.41 -8.36 10.66
CA THR A 95 11.20 -8.12 11.47
C THR A 95 11.19 -9.03 12.70
N ALA A 96 11.56 -10.30 12.55
CA ALA A 96 11.66 -11.25 13.67
C ALA A 96 12.86 -11.00 14.61
N ASN A 97 13.86 -10.22 14.18
CA ASN A 97 15.09 -9.93 14.92
C ASN A 97 15.44 -8.42 14.81
N PRO A 98 14.64 -7.52 15.40
CA PRO A 98 14.79 -6.08 15.21
C PRO A 98 16.15 -5.52 15.64
N GLU A 99 16.83 -6.18 16.59
CA GLU A 99 18.19 -5.84 17.02
C GLU A 99 19.24 -6.00 15.91
N LYS A 100 19.01 -6.94 14.97
CA LYS A 100 19.89 -7.20 13.82
C LYS A 100 19.81 -6.11 12.76
N MET A 101 18.82 -5.22 12.82
CA MET A 101 18.70 -4.08 11.92
C MET A 101 19.93 -3.16 11.99
N ILE A 102 20.56 -3.01 13.18
CA ILE A 102 21.75 -2.17 13.34
C ILE A 102 22.94 -2.77 12.61
N GLU A 103 23.17 -4.08 12.77
CA GLU A 103 24.24 -4.82 12.09
C GLU A 103 24.04 -4.79 10.56
N TRP A 104 22.79 -4.98 10.10
CA TRP A 104 22.44 -4.90 8.68
C TRP A 104 22.75 -3.52 8.08
N LYS A 105 22.37 -2.44 8.79
CA LYS A 105 22.67 -1.05 8.37
C LYS A 105 24.17 -0.75 8.30
N LYS A 106 24.99 -1.45 9.09
CA LYS A 106 26.46 -1.35 9.07
C LYS A 106 27.11 -2.22 8.00
N LEU A 107 26.33 -2.95 7.20
CA LEU A 107 26.81 -3.89 6.19
C LEU A 107 27.67 -5.02 6.79
N GLU A 108 27.37 -5.42 8.02
CA GLU A 108 28.05 -6.54 8.66
C GLU A 108 27.69 -7.87 7.95
N PRO A 109 28.59 -8.88 7.96
CA PRO A 109 28.29 -10.19 7.40
C PRO A 109 27.21 -10.93 8.23
N GLY A 110 26.56 -11.95 7.65
CA GLY A 110 25.55 -12.77 8.35
C GLY A 110 24.14 -12.70 7.77
N PHE A 111 23.91 -11.78 6.82
CA PHE A 111 22.63 -11.59 6.13
C PHE A 111 22.54 -12.35 4.81
N GLU A 112 23.27 -13.45 4.65
CA GLU A 112 23.13 -14.30 3.47
C GLU A 112 21.76 -15.00 3.51
N SER A 113 21.01 -14.95 2.39
CA SER A 113 19.63 -15.46 2.32
C SER A 113 19.47 -16.89 2.83
N GLY A 114 20.44 -17.78 2.57
CA GLY A 114 20.43 -19.15 3.09
C GLY A 114 20.43 -19.23 4.62
N LYS A 115 21.22 -18.39 5.30
CA LYS A 115 21.28 -18.34 6.77
C LYS A 115 19.99 -17.78 7.36
N MET A 116 19.46 -16.70 6.76
CA MET A 116 18.20 -16.10 7.19
C MET A 116 17.03 -17.06 7.01
N ALA A 117 16.94 -17.74 5.87
CA ALA A 117 15.93 -18.76 5.62
C ALA A 117 16.05 -19.95 6.58
N ASP A 118 17.27 -20.39 6.89
CA ASP A 118 17.52 -21.44 7.89
C ASP A 118 17.05 -21.04 9.28
N PHE A 119 17.33 -19.79 9.68
CA PHE A 119 16.86 -19.25 10.95
C PHE A 119 15.33 -19.26 11.01
N LEU A 120 14.66 -18.67 10.01
CA LEU A 120 13.20 -18.59 9.97
C LEU A 120 12.56 -19.98 10.06
N ARG A 121 13.06 -20.95 9.29
CA ARG A 121 12.59 -22.35 9.36
C ARG A 121 12.75 -23.00 10.73
N LYS A 122 13.75 -22.61 11.51
CA LYS A 122 14.09 -23.23 12.81
C LYS A 122 13.53 -22.50 14.00
N HIS A 123 13.26 -21.20 13.88
CA HIS A 123 12.98 -20.35 15.04
C HIS A 123 11.68 -19.54 14.92
N GLU A 124 11.24 -19.15 13.73
CA GLU A 124 10.08 -18.26 13.58
C GLU A 124 8.78 -19.09 13.44
N PRO A 125 7.84 -19.03 14.41
CA PRO A 125 6.64 -19.87 14.42
C PRO A 125 5.69 -19.66 13.23
N VAL A 126 5.44 -18.41 12.83
CA VAL A 126 4.45 -18.10 11.79
C VAL A 126 4.88 -18.67 10.45
N PHE A 127 6.13 -18.44 10.07
CA PHE A 127 6.77 -18.93 8.86
C PHE A 127 6.82 -20.46 8.82
N LYS A 128 7.12 -21.10 9.95
CA LYS A 128 7.06 -22.57 10.06
C LYS A 128 5.67 -23.10 9.77
N GLU A 129 4.66 -22.49 10.37
CA GLU A 129 3.27 -22.92 10.21
C GLU A 129 2.80 -22.75 8.77
N ILE A 130 3.01 -21.57 8.18
CA ILE A 130 2.64 -21.28 6.79
C ILE A 130 3.33 -22.27 5.84
N ARG A 131 4.62 -22.54 6.02
CA ARG A 131 5.35 -23.54 5.21
C ARG A 131 4.81 -24.96 5.39
N ALA A 132 4.39 -25.33 6.60
CA ALA A 132 3.86 -26.65 6.87
C ALA A 132 2.46 -26.85 6.29
N LYS A 133 1.61 -25.81 6.28
CA LYS A 133 0.26 -25.84 5.71
C LYS A 133 0.25 -25.74 4.19
N ILE A 134 1.20 -25.04 3.59
CA ILE A 134 1.24 -24.75 2.14
C ILE A 134 2.54 -25.28 1.49
N PRO A 135 2.91 -26.56 1.69
CA PRO A 135 4.24 -27.06 1.31
C PRO A 135 4.48 -27.00 -0.21
N ALA A 136 3.47 -27.31 -1.02
CA ALA A 136 3.56 -27.32 -2.47
C ALA A 136 3.97 -25.95 -3.04
N PHE A 137 3.46 -24.86 -2.47
CA PHE A 137 3.80 -23.50 -2.87
C PHE A 137 5.29 -23.19 -2.63
N PHE A 138 5.81 -23.53 -1.44
CA PHE A 138 7.23 -23.29 -1.13
C PHE A 138 8.18 -24.24 -1.86
N ASP A 139 7.74 -25.46 -2.18
CA ASP A 139 8.51 -26.38 -3.02
C ASP A 139 8.59 -25.89 -4.47
N ASN A 140 7.52 -25.25 -4.97
CA ASN A 140 7.54 -24.59 -6.26
C ASN A 140 8.54 -23.43 -6.27
N ILE A 141 8.52 -22.53 -5.27
CA ILE A 141 9.51 -21.45 -5.12
C ILE A 141 10.94 -22.00 -5.19
N ARG A 142 11.23 -23.08 -4.45
CA ARG A 142 12.56 -23.69 -4.44
C ARG A 142 12.95 -24.28 -5.80
N THR A 143 12.00 -24.90 -6.49
CA THR A 143 12.21 -25.49 -7.83
C THR A 143 12.53 -24.40 -8.85
N VAL A 144 11.75 -23.32 -8.82
CA VAL A 144 11.93 -22.15 -9.69
C VAL A 144 13.25 -21.43 -9.39
N GLN A 145 13.63 -21.22 -8.13
CA GLN A 145 14.93 -20.63 -7.77
C GLN A 145 16.12 -21.43 -8.34
N ARG A 146 16.04 -22.77 -8.33
CA ARG A 146 17.06 -23.63 -8.96
C ARG A 146 17.09 -23.45 -10.48
N LYS A 147 15.94 -23.21 -11.11
CA LYS A 147 15.83 -22.90 -12.54
C LYS A 147 16.46 -21.53 -12.85
N THR A 148 16.17 -20.50 -12.05
CA THR A 148 16.77 -19.16 -12.15
C THR A 148 18.30 -19.21 -12.08
N ASN A 149 18.86 -20.04 -11.19
CA ASN A 149 20.30 -20.22 -11.04
C ASN A 149 21.01 -20.68 -12.33
N LYS A 150 20.32 -21.39 -13.22
CA LYS A 150 20.89 -21.81 -14.51
C LYS A 150 21.21 -20.61 -15.39
N TYR A 151 20.34 -19.59 -15.39
CA TYR A 151 20.54 -18.36 -16.17
C TYR A 151 21.56 -17.44 -15.53
N VAL A 152 21.47 -17.24 -14.21
CA VAL A 152 22.38 -16.35 -13.45
C VAL A 152 23.82 -16.87 -13.47
N HIS A 153 24.03 -18.18 -13.29
CA HIS A 153 25.36 -18.78 -13.26
C HIS A 153 25.84 -19.28 -14.62
N LYS A 154 25.13 -18.93 -15.70
CA LYS A 154 25.49 -19.27 -17.08
C LYS A 154 25.70 -20.78 -17.28
N GLN A 155 24.79 -21.59 -16.76
CA GLN A 155 24.88 -23.06 -16.86
C GLN A 155 24.35 -23.52 -18.22
N GLY A 156 25.27 -23.99 -19.07
CA GLY A 156 24.97 -24.49 -20.41
C GLY A 156 24.85 -23.38 -21.47
N TYR A 157 25.14 -23.72 -22.73
CA TYR A 157 25.24 -22.73 -23.82
C TYR A 157 23.95 -21.92 -24.06
N SER A 158 22.77 -22.47 -23.76
CA SER A 158 21.49 -21.75 -23.91
C SER A 158 21.38 -20.50 -23.04
N SER A 159 22.15 -20.43 -21.94
CA SER A 159 22.17 -19.28 -21.02
C SER A 159 23.15 -18.16 -21.44
N PHE A 160 23.88 -18.33 -22.55
CA PHE A 160 24.87 -17.36 -23.02
C PHE A 160 24.24 -16.33 -23.96
N TYR A 161 24.68 -15.08 -23.84
CA TYR A 161 24.31 -14.00 -24.76
C TYR A 161 24.74 -14.29 -26.20
N THR A 162 25.90 -14.93 -26.38
CA THR A 162 26.42 -15.26 -27.72
C THR A 162 25.50 -16.21 -28.46
N THR A 163 24.91 -17.18 -27.78
CA THR A 163 23.91 -18.10 -28.35
C THR A 163 22.64 -17.38 -28.79
N GLN A 164 22.30 -16.25 -28.17
CA GLN A 164 21.15 -15.44 -28.58
C GLN A 164 21.45 -14.49 -29.75
N ARG A 165 22.73 -14.31 -30.09
CA ARG A 165 23.19 -13.28 -31.02
C ARG A 165 23.39 -13.78 -32.46
N TYR A 166 23.75 -15.05 -32.64
CA TYR A 166 24.12 -15.58 -33.96
C TYR A 166 22.91 -15.93 -34.83
N SER A 167 22.15 -14.92 -35.29
CA SER A 167 21.05 -15.11 -36.24
C SER A 167 21.54 -15.61 -37.61
N TRP A 168 21.77 -16.91 -37.73
CA TRP A 168 21.97 -17.59 -39.02
C TRP A 168 21.07 -18.82 -39.04
N SER A 169 19.76 -18.57 -39.28
CA SER A 169 18.80 -19.53 -39.82
C SER A 169 18.68 -20.90 -39.12
N ASP A 170 18.89 -20.99 -37.80
CA ASP A 170 18.75 -22.24 -37.07
C ASP A 170 17.46 -22.24 -36.25
N HIS A 171 16.51 -23.13 -36.59
CA HIS A 171 15.24 -23.28 -35.86
C HIS A 171 15.44 -23.64 -34.38
N ARG A 172 16.65 -24.07 -33.98
CA ARG A 172 17.01 -24.30 -32.58
C ARG A 172 17.09 -22.99 -31.78
N GLU A 173 17.37 -21.85 -32.39
CA GLU A 173 17.49 -20.56 -31.69
C GLU A 173 16.14 -20.00 -31.28
N ASP A 174 15.11 -20.10 -32.13
CA ASP A 174 13.76 -19.68 -31.77
C ASP A 174 13.20 -20.54 -30.63
N LYS A 175 13.54 -21.83 -30.60
CA LYS A 175 13.20 -22.70 -29.48
C LYS A 175 13.88 -22.25 -28.18
N VAL A 176 15.16 -21.84 -28.23
CA VAL A 176 15.85 -21.34 -27.03
C VAL A 176 15.25 -20.00 -26.59
N TYR A 177 14.97 -19.09 -27.52
CA TYR A 177 14.33 -17.81 -27.23
C TYR A 177 12.98 -18.02 -26.54
N LEU A 178 12.10 -18.85 -27.12
CA LEU A 178 10.78 -19.15 -26.56
C LEU A 178 10.88 -19.81 -25.18
N ASN A 179 11.86 -20.70 -24.98
CA ASN A 179 12.12 -21.29 -23.67
C ASN A 179 12.56 -20.23 -22.64
N ILE A 180 13.42 -19.28 -23.02
CA ILE A 180 13.84 -18.20 -22.11
C ILE A 180 12.66 -17.32 -21.73
N VAL A 181 11.80 -16.96 -22.69
CA VAL A 181 10.58 -16.18 -22.43
C VAL A 181 9.65 -16.93 -21.49
N SER A 182 9.35 -18.20 -21.78
CA SER A 182 8.49 -19.04 -20.95
C SER A 182 9.06 -19.24 -19.55
N ASP A 183 10.37 -19.49 -19.44
CA ASP A 183 11.05 -19.64 -18.15
C ASP A 183 11.03 -18.33 -17.36
N PHE A 184 11.21 -17.19 -18.02
CA PHE A 184 11.14 -15.88 -17.38
C PHE A 184 9.74 -15.59 -16.85
N GLU A 185 8.71 -15.82 -17.66
CA GLU A 185 7.31 -15.65 -17.26
C GLU A 185 6.94 -16.53 -16.07
N GLU A 186 7.33 -17.81 -16.07
CA GLU A 186 7.13 -18.73 -14.95
C GLU A 186 7.83 -18.22 -13.68
N ILE A 187 9.10 -17.83 -13.78
CA ILE A 187 9.89 -17.34 -12.65
C ILE A 187 9.33 -16.02 -12.12
N LEU A 188 8.86 -15.13 -13.01
CA LEU A 188 8.23 -13.87 -12.68
C LEU A 188 6.95 -14.08 -11.86
N ASN A 189 6.05 -14.95 -12.32
CA ASN A 189 4.82 -15.30 -11.61
C ASN A 189 5.12 -15.79 -10.19
N VAL A 190 6.09 -16.70 -10.06
CA VAL A 190 6.47 -17.25 -8.77
C VAL A 190 7.14 -16.22 -7.87
N ALA A 191 7.93 -15.30 -8.41
CA ALA A 191 8.53 -14.22 -7.63
C ALA A 191 7.46 -13.28 -7.05
N ILE A 192 6.49 -12.85 -7.88
CA ILE A 192 5.34 -12.03 -7.44
C ILE A 192 4.58 -12.74 -6.31
N GLY A 193 4.20 -13.99 -6.53
CA GLY A 193 3.50 -14.79 -5.52
C GLY A 193 4.32 -15.00 -4.24
N ALA A 194 5.62 -15.24 -4.35
CA ALA A 194 6.49 -15.44 -3.20
C ALA A 194 6.60 -14.18 -2.34
N VAL A 195 6.82 -13.01 -2.96
CA VAL A 195 6.88 -11.72 -2.25
C VAL A 195 5.55 -11.45 -1.54
N ALA A 196 4.42 -11.65 -2.24
CA ALA A 196 3.09 -11.50 -1.67
C ALA A 196 2.83 -12.45 -0.49
N MET A 197 3.21 -13.72 -0.59
CA MET A 197 3.05 -14.70 0.50
C MET A 197 3.96 -14.40 1.70
N TYR A 198 5.19 -13.93 1.47
CA TYR A 198 6.06 -13.52 2.57
C TYR A 198 5.49 -12.30 3.30
N ARG A 199 4.84 -11.36 2.59
CA ARG A 199 4.11 -10.26 3.24
C ARG A 199 3.04 -10.77 4.21
N LEU A 200 2.30 -11.80 3.81
CA LEU A 200 1.27 -12.44 4.64
C LEU A 200 1.81 -13.16 5.89
N ALA A 201 3.11 -13.42 5.96
CA ALA A 201 3.74 -13.94 7.19
C ALA A 201 4.00 -12.83 8.23
N ILE A 202 3.91 -11.56 7.84
CA ILE A 202 3.97 -10.39 8.75
C ILE A 202 2.56 -9.89 9.03
N ASP A 203 1.73 -9.75 7.99
CA ASP A 203 0.45 -9.08 8.09
C ASP A 203 -0.62 -9.82 7.23
N PRO A 204 -1.65 -10.41 7.85
CA PRO A 204 -2.73 -11.12 7.14
C PRO A 204 -3.78 -10.19 6.53
N LEU A 205 -3.75 -8.87 6.82
CA LEU A 205 -4.75 -7.91 6.38
C LEU A 205 -5.05 -7.95 4.87
N PRO A 206 -4.08 -8.11 3.95
CA PRO A 206 -4.38 -8.12 2.52
C PRO A 206 -5.33 -9.24 2.08
N ILE A 207 -5.39 -10.36 2.82
CA ILE A 207 -6.36 -11.46 2.60
C ILE A 207 -7.61 -11.28 3.45
N ILE A 208 -7.48 -10.82 4.68
CA ILE A 208 -8.62 -10.57 5.58
C ILE A 208 -9.58 -9.54 4.96
N LEU A 209 -9.04 -8.47 4.41
CA LEU A 209 -9.81 -7.37 3.83
C LEU A 209 -10.48 -7.75 2.49
N MET A 210 -10.18 -8.93 1.93
CA MET A 210 -10.95 -9.46 0.80
C MET A 210 -12.34 -9.94 1.22
N ASP A 211 -12.53 -10.32 2.48
CA ASP A 211 -13.82 -10.76 3.01
C ASP A 211 -14.66 -9.54 3.39
N GLU A 212 -15.80 -9.36 2.73
CA GLU A 212 -16.71 -8.22 2.94
C GLU A 212 -17.16 -8.11 4.41
N GLU A 213 -17.42 -9.23 5.09
CA GLU A 213 -17.85 -9.21 6.50
C GLU A 213 -16.73 -8.69 7.41
N LEU A 214 -15.48 -9.07 7.14
CA LEU A 214 -14.32 -8.60 7.90
C LEU A 214 -13.99 -7.14 7.56
N MET A 215 -14.06 -6.76 6.27
CA MET A 215 -13.89 -5.39 5.81
C MET A 215 -14.89 -4.45 6.50
N MET A 216 -16.17 -4.81 6.56
CA MET A 216 -17.22 -4.03 7.24
C MET A 216 -17.05 -3.93 8.77
N ARG A 217 -16.13 -4.69 9.37
CA ARG A 217 -15.76 -4.61 10.79
C ARG A 217 -14.40 -3.95 11.03
N SER A 218 -13.66 -3.69 9.96
CA SER A 218 -12.33 -3.08 10.01
C SER A 218 -12.39 -1.55 10.10
N GLY A 219 -11.39 -0.95 10.74
CA GLY A 219 -11.20 0.50 10.70
C GLY A 219 -10.56 0.95 9.39
N ASP A 220 -10.32 2.26 9.25
CA ASP A 220 -9.60 2.83 8.10
C ASP A 220 -8.12 2.41 8.15
N PHE A 221 -7.76 1.41 7.35
CA PHE A 221 -6.40 0.91 7.23
C PHE A 221 -5.76 1.43 5.95
N LEU A 222 -4.45 1.72 6.03
CA LEU A 222 -3.64 2.00 4.84
C LEU A 222 -3.55 0.78 3.91
N THR A 223 -3.67 -0.43 4.47
CA THR A 223 -3.62 -1.70 3.74
C THR A 223 -4.79 -1.83 2.78
N ARG A 224 -4.49 -2.02 1.48
CA ARG A 224 -5.49 -2.48 0.51
C ARG A 224 -5.52 -4.01 0.43
N PRO A 225 -6.71 -4.60 0.20
CA PRO A 225 -6.81 -6.04 -0.06
C PRO A 225 -6.11 -6.39 -1.38
N TYR A 226 -5.63 -7.63 -1.49
CA TYR A 226 -5.29 -8.18 -2.79
C TYR A 226 -6.56 -8.38 -3.63
N SER A 227 -6.45 -8.20 -4.95
CA SER A 227 -7.55 -8.55 -5.85
C SER A 227 -7.71 -10.07 -5.95
N GLU A 228 -8.93 -10.53 -6.27
CA GLU A 228 -9.19 -11.96 -6.48
C GLU A 228 -8.36 -12.51 -7.66
N GLU A 229 -8.23 -11.74 -8.74
CA GLU A 229 -7.46 -12.12 -9.92
C GLU A 229 -5.96 -12.25 -9.57
N PHE A 230 -5.44 -11.33 -8.76
CA PHE A 230 -4.06 -11.39 -8.29
C PHE A 230 -3.82 -12.65 -7.46
N VAL A 231 -4.72 -12.96 -6.53
CA VAL A 231 -4.62 -14.16 -5.70
C VAL A 231 -4.67 -15.42 -6.56
N ASP A 232 -5.65 -15.54 -7.45
CA ASP A 232 -5.81 -16.72 -8.30
C ASP A 232 -4.56 -16.95 -9.18
N LYS A 233 -4.03 -15.88 -9.76
CA LYS A 233 -2.88 -15.94 -10.69
C LYS A 233 -1.55 -16.28 -10.01
N TYR A 234 -1.25 -15.67 -8.87
CA TYR A 234 0.12 -15.71 -8.30
C TYR A 234 0.26 -16.58 -7.06
N ILE A 235 -0.80 -16.74 -6.28
CA ILE A 235 -0.78 -17.51 -5.04
C ILE A 235 -1.56 -18.82 -5.21
N GLY A 236 -2.72 -18.77 -5.87
CA GLY A 236 -3.68 -19.85 -6.00
C GLY A 236 -4.69 -19.86 -4.86
N LEU A 237 -5.98 -19.93 -5.20
CA LEU A 237 -7.08 -19.93 -4.23
C LEU A 237 -6.98 -21.07 -3.21
N GLU A 238 -6.55 -22.26 -3.65
CA GLU A 238 -6.33 -23.41 -2.76
C GLU A 238 -5.27 -23.13 -1.69
N ASN A 239 -4.20 -22.41 -2.05
CA ASN A 239 -3.15 -22.05 -1.10
C ASN A 239 -3.66 -20.99 -0.11
N ILE A 240 -4.52 -20.07 -0.55
CA ILE A 240 -5.17 -19.11 0.37
C ILE A 240 -6.12 -19.81 1.33
N GLU A 241 -6.91 -20.80 0.90
CA GLU A 241 -7.76 -21.55 1.83
C GLU A 241 -6.97 -22.34 2.88
N LEU A 242 -5.75 -22.80 2.54
CA LEU A 242 -4.82 -23.37 3.51
C LEU A 242 -4.20 -22.31 4.41
N TYR A 243 -3.82 -21.15 3.86
CA TYR A 243 -3.30 -20.01 4.62
C TYR A 243 -4.31 -19.50 5.65
N LYS A 244 -5.59 -19.43 5.29
CA LYS A 244 -6.66 -19.03 6.20
C LYS A 244 -6.75 -19.93 7.43
N GLN A 245 -6.21 -21.15 7.41
CA GLN A 245 -6.20 -22.05 8.57
C GLN A 245 -5.02 -21.80 9.52
N THR A 246 -4.13 -20.85 9.24
CA THR A 246 -2.99 -20.50 10.09
C THR A 246 -3.42 -19.72 11.32
N ASN A 247 -2.63 -19.80 12.40
CA ASN A 247 -2.93 -19.07 13.63
C ASN A 247 -2.90 -17.55 13.39
N ILE A 248 -1.91 -17.03 12.66
CA ILE A 248 -1.83 -15.58 12.35
C ILE A 248 -3.12 -15.06 11.69
N TYR A 249 -3.68 -15.82 10.73
CA TYR A 249 -4.93 -15.43 10.09
C TYR A 249 -6.11 -15.52 11.06
N GLN A 250 -6.24 -16.64 11.79
CA GLN A 250 -7.39 -16.86 12.68
C GLN A 250 -7.40 -15.87 13.84
N GLU A 251 -6.26 -15.55 14.45
CA GLU A 251 -6.16 -14.57 15.53
C GLU A 251 -6.58 -13.17 15.08
N PHE A 252 -6.10 -12.73 13.91
CA PHE A 252 -6.54 -11.44 13.34
C PHE A 252 -8.01 -11.46 12.94
N LYS A 253 -8.50 -12.56 12.36
CA LYS A 253 -9.92 -12.73 12.03
C LYS A 253 -10.78 -12.62 13.28
N GLU A 254 -10.43 -13.31 14.36
CA GLU A 254 -11.15 -13.28 15.64
C GLU A 254 -11.14 -11.86 16.25
N SER A 255 -9.99 -11.20 16.22
CA SER A 255 -9.85 -9.80 16.64
C SER A 255 -10.80 -8.87 15.86
N ILE A 256 -10.81 -8.97 14.53
CA ILE A 256 -11.68 -8.14 13.69
C ILE A 256 -13.16 -8.48 13.88
N MET A 257 -13.49 -9.76 13.98
CA MET A 257 -14.86 -10.24 14.24
C MET A 257 -15.42 -9.75 15.57
N SER A 258 -14.56 -9.42 16.54
CA SER A 258 -14.99 -8.85 17.83
C SER A 258 -15.52 -7.43 17.73
N HIS A 259 -15.17 -6.69 16.66
CA HIS A 259 -15.69 -5.36 16.41
C HIS A 259 -17.11 -5.39 15.88
N GLU A 260 -17.88 -4.34 16.18
CA GLU A 260 -19.22 -4.15 15.65
C GLU A 260 -19.18 -4.00 14.12
N LYS A 261 -20.08 -4.70 13.42
CA LYS A 261 -20.24 -4.53 11.98
C LYS A 261 -20.80 -3.16 11.67
N GLN A 262 -20.09 -2.40 10.86
CA GLN A 262 -20.53 -1.11 10.38
C GLN A 262 -21.72 -1.27 9.44
N ASN A 263 -22.65 -0.34 9.49
CA ASN A 263 -23.63 -0.14 8.43
C ASN A 263 -22.99 0.62 7.27
N GLU A 264 -23.61 0.56 6.10
CA GLU A 264 -23.07 1.16 4.87
C GLU A 264 -22.79 2.68 5.03
N ALA A 265 -23.62 3.40 5.77
CA ALA A 265 -23.45 4.84 5.96
C ALA A 265 -22.19 5.16 6.79
N VAL A 266 -21.98 4.45 7.89
CA VAL A 266 -20.79 4.60 8.74
C VAL A 266 -19.54 4.11 8.03
N PHE A 267 -19.64 2.99 7.29
CA PHE A 267 -18.53 2.48 6.48
C PHE A 267 -18.05 3.51 5.46
N ASN A 268 -18.97 4.15 4.73
CA ASN A 268 -18.62 5.18 3.76
C ASN A 268 -17.95 6.41 4.37
N ILE A 269 -18.28 6.76 5.61
CA ILE A 269 -17.62 7.86 6.31
C ILE A 269 -16.19 7.47 6.68
N ILE A 270 -16.01 6.31 7.30
CA ILE A 270 -14.71 5.85 7.80
C ILE A 270 -13.73 5.60 6.64
N HIS A 271 -14.16 4.87 5.62
CA HIS A 271 -13.26 4.37 4.56
C HIS A 271 -13.15 5.28 3.34
N TRP A 272 -14.17 6.12 3.11
CA TRP A 272 -14.25 6.94 1.89
C TRP A 272 -14.49 8.43 2.16
N GLN A 273 -14.69 8.83 3.43
CA GLN A 273 -14.96 10.21 3.82
C GLN A 273 -16.19 10.81 3.09
N ILE A 274 -17.17 9.96 2.79
CA ILE A 274 -18.44 10.33 2.13
C ILE A 274 -19.56 10.35 3.17
N ILE A 275 -20.25 11.49 3.28
CA ILE A 275 -21.38 11.68 4.18
C ILE A 275 -22.65 11.88 3.33
N ASP A 276 -23.55 10.90 3.36
CA ASP A 276 -24.87 11.02 2.76
C ASP A 276 -25.89 11.47 3.81
N ARG A 277 -26.38 12.71 3.68
CA ARG A 277 -27.37 13.29 4.62
C ARG A 277 -28.69 12.50 4.64
N CYS A 278 -29.05 11.81 3.55
CA CYS A 278 -30.23 10.97 3.50
C CYS A 278 -30.11 9.73 4.39
N LYS A 279 -28.89 9.34 4.81
CA LYS A 279 -28.63 8.20 5.71
C LYS A 279 -28.40 8.61 7.17
N PHE A 280 -28.81 9.82 7.56
CA PHE A 280 -28.55 10.36 8.91
C PHE A 280 -29.06 9.46 10.06
N GLU A 281 -30.21 8.81 9.89
CA GLU A 281 -30.72 7.86 10.88
C GLU A 281 -29.76 6.68 11.09
N ASP A 282 -29.18 6.14 10.02
CA ASP A 282 -28.24 5.03 10.08
C ASP A 282 -26.88 5.46 10.63
N ILE A 283 -26.41 6.67 10.26
CA ILE A 283 -25.21 7.27 10.84
C ILE A 283 -25.38 7.40 12.36
N THR A 284 -26.53 7.89 12.82
CA THR A 284 -26.79 8.13 14.24
C THR A 284 -26.84 6.84 15.05
N LYS A 285 -27.36 5.73 14.48
CA LYS A 285 -27.38 4.41 15.14
C LYS A 285 -25.99 3.89 15.51
N GLN A 286 -24.96 4.28 14.75
CA GLN A 286 -23.58 3.82 14.93
C GLN A 286 -22.56 4.96 15.04
N MET A 287 -23.01 6.13 15.50
CA MET A 287 -22.17 7.32 15.67
C MET A 287 -20.98 7.07 16.62
N HIS A 288 -21.08 6.11 17.54
CA HIS A 288 -20.01 5.75 18.46
C HIS A 288 -18.80 5.11 17.78
N LEU A 289 -18.96 4.58 16.56
CA LEU A 289 -17.86 4.01 15.76
C LEU A 289 -17.04 5.09 15.04
N LEU A 290 -17.62 6.28 14.83
CA LEU A 290 -16.95 7.39 14.16
C LEU A 290 -15.89 8.04 15.05
N SER A 291 -14.78 8.47 14.44
CA SER A 291 -13.75 9.26 15.13
C SER A 291 -14.26 10.66 15.49
N TYR A 292 -13.49 11.41 16.29
CA TYR A 292 -13.81 12.80 16.61
C TYR A 292 -13.98 13.66 15.34
N THR A 293 -13.06 13.50 14.39
CA THR A 293 -13.01 14.19 13.10
C THR A 293 -14.25 13.87 12.25
N ASP A 294 -14.61 12.59 12.17
CA ASP A 294 -15.79 12.13 11.43
C ASP A 294 -17.08 12.71 12.02
N ARG A 295 -17.23 12.65 13.36
CA ARG A 295 -18.41 13.21 14.05
C ARG A 295 -18.53 14.71 13.83
N LEU A 296 -17.42 15.44 13.88
CA LEU A 296 -17.41 16.88 13.62
C LEU A 296 -17.83 17.17 12.18
N ALA A 297 -17.28 16.43 11.20
CA ALA A 297 -17.65 16.58 9.80
C ALA A 297 -19.14 16.29 9.55
N VAL A 298 -19.67 15.20 10.13
CA VAL A 298 -21.10 14.86 10.06
C VAL A 298 -21.96 15.99 10.61
N VAL A 299 -21.66 16.48 11.82
CA VAL A 299 -22.49 17.52 12.47
C VAL A 299 -22.43 18.84 11.70
N ILE A 300 -21.27 19.22 11.13
CA ILE A 300 -21.14 20.39 10.26
C ILE A 300 -21.97 20.20 8.98
N MET A 301 -21.85 19.06 8.30
CA MET A 301 -22.58 18.84 7.04
C MET A 301 -24.09 18.83 7.24
N MET A 302 -24.57 18.36 8.40
CA MET A 302 -25.99 18.34 8.72
C MET A 302 -26.60 19.73 8.97
N THR A 303 -25.80 20.81 9.09
CA THR A 303 -26.36 22.15 9.35
C THR A 303 -27.04 22.77 8.15
N SER A 304 -26.67 22.37 6.93
CA SER A 304 -27.21 22.98 5.72
C SER A 304 -27.03 22.06 4.52
N THR A 305 -28.07 22.00 3.67
CA THR A 305 -27.99 21.29 2.39
C THR A 305 -27.09 21.98 1.37
N LYS A 306 -26.64 23.22 1.66
CA LYS A 306 -25.74 24.00 0.81
C LYS A 306 -24.29 23.53 0.92
N ILE A 307 -23.94 22.83 2.01
CA ILE A 307 -22.58 22.36 2.30
C ILE A 307 -22.30 21.14 1.44
N LEU A 308 -21.24 21.25 0.63
CA LEU A 308 -20.83 20.21 -0.31
C LEU A 308 -19.56 19.48 0.13
N GLN A 309 -18.63 20.20 0.77
CA GLN A 309 -17.38 19.67 1.28
C GLN A 309 -17.02 20.31 2.62
N VAL A 310 -16.34 19.54 3.47
CA VAL A 310 -15.80 20.01 4.76
C VAL A 310 -14.36 19.55 4.88
N TYR A 311 -13.50 20.46 5.32
CA TYR A 311 -12.07 20.24 5.52
C TYR A 311 -11.73 20.46 6.98
N ILE A 312 -11.70 19.38 7.77
CA ILE A 312 -11.37 19.45 9.19
C ILE A 312 -9.88 19.67 9.35
N GLU A 313 -9.52 20.72 10.09
CA GLU A 313 -8.13 21.19 10.29
C GLU A 313 -7.36 21.49 8.98
N GLY A 314 -8.07 21.57 7.84
CA GLY A 314 -7.48 21.68 6.51
C GLY A 314 -6.85 20.37 5.98
N CYS A 315 -6.97 19.25 6.70
CA CYS A 315 -6.30 17.99 6.37
C CYS A 315 -7.26 16.84 6.04
N PHE A 316 -8.39 16.74 6.75
CA PHE A 316 -9.37 15.68 6.53
C PHE A 316 -10.50 16.22 5.66
N HIS A 317 -10.63 15.67 4.46
CA HIS A 317 -11.58 16.13 3.45
C HIS A 317 -12.78 15.19 3.38
N TYR A 318 -13.96 15.75 3.62
CA TYR A 318 -15.23 15.02 3.54
C TYR A 318 -16.07 15.60 2.42
N THR A 319 -16.78 14.73 1.70
CA THR A 319 -17.73 15.11 0.64
C THR A 319 -19.15 14.72 1.03
N SER A 320 -20.14 15.47 0.53
CA SER A 320 -21.56 15.20 0.79
C SER A 320 -22.31 14.64 -0.44
N ASP A 321 -23.60 14.36 -0.28
CA ASP A 321 -24.56 14.07 -1.37
C ASP A 321 -24.70 15.20 -2.40
N VAL A 322 -24.26 16.42 -2.08
CA VAL A 322 -24.24 17.57 -2.99
C VAL A 322 -22.87 17.73 -3.64
N LYS A 323 -22.86 17.80 -4.97
CA LYS A 323 -21.63 17.92 -5.77
C LYS A 323 -21.09 19.34 -5.79
N ALA A 324 -19.76 19.43 -5.73
CA ALA A 324 -19.02 20.64 -6.07
C ALA A 324 -19.23 21.02 -7.53
N THR A 325 -19.15 22.31 -7.84
CA THR A 325 -19.15 22.82 -9.23
C THR A 325 -17.79 22.64 -9.91
N HIS A 326 -16.74 22.37 -9.13
CA HIS A 326 -15.37 22.16 -9.57
C HIS A 326 -14.90 20.72 -9.25
N SER A 327 -13.81 20.28 -9.88
CA SER A 327 -13.27 18.92 -9.73
C SER A 327 -11.97 18.85 -8.93
N ASP A 328 -11.37 19.99 -8.59
CA ASP A 328 -10.08 20.06 -7.89
C ASP A 328 -10.26 20.12 -6.37
N THR A 329 -9.56 19.24 -5.65
CA THR A 329 -9.49 19.26 -4.19
C THR A 329 -8.17 19.89 -3.75
N VAL A 330 -8.21 20.80 -2.78
CA VAL A 330 -6.99 21.36 -2.17
C VAL A 330 -6.98 20.99 -0.70
N ILE A 331 -5.95 20.27 -0.27
CA ILE A 331 -5.75 19.86 1.12
C ILE A 331 -4.47 20.55 1.62
N GLY A 332 -4.53 21.12 2.81
CA GLY A 332 -3.41 21.76 3.48
C GLY A 332 -3.81 22.98 4.28
N THR A 333 -3.48 22.99 5.57
CA THR A 333 -3.78 24.12 6.46
C THR A 333 -3.16 25.43 5.97
N SER A 334 -1.93 25.40 5.44
CA SER A 334 -1.24 26.60 4.95
C SER A 334 -1.96 27.28 3.79
N TYR A 335 -2.50 26.51 2.85
CA TYR A 335 -3.26 27.04 1.72
C TYR A 335 -4.45 27.87 2.21
N TYR A 336 -5.21 27.33 3.16
CA TYR A 336 -6.40 28.00 3.66
C TYR A 336 -6.06 29.18 4.58
N GLU A 337 -5.02 29.07 5.40
CA GLU A 337 -4.48 30.19 6.19
C GLU A 337 -4.12 31.37 5.29
N ASP A 338 -3.33 31.13 4.24
CA ASP A 338 -2.93 32.14 3.26
C ASP A 338 -4.14 32.71 2.50
N PHE A 339 -5.09 31.85 2.14
CA PHE A 339 -6.33 32.27 1.47
C PHE A 339 -7.12 33.26 2.33
N PHE A 340 -7.31 32.97 3.62
CA PHE A 340 -8.08 33.84 4.51
C PHE A 340 -7.28 35.06 5.01
N ALA A 341 -5.96 34.99 5.12
CA ALA A 341 -5.12 36.12 5.52
C ALA A 341 -5.31 37.33 4.58
N ASN A 342 -5.56 37.06 3.31
CA ASN A 342 -5.74 38.08 2.27
C ASN A 342 -7.20 38.61 2.15
N ARG A 343 -8.13 38.13 3.00
CA ARG A 343 -9.58 38.40 2.88
C ARG A 343 -10.17 39.18 4.06
N GLY A 344 -9.31 39.70 4.95
CA GLY A 344 -9.71 40.47 6.13
C GLY A 344 -10.32 39.61 7.25
N ASN A 345 -11.10 40.22 8.14
CA ASN A 345 -11.70 39.54 9.31
C ASN A 345 -12.99 38.77 8.98
N ASN A 346 -13.33 38.58 7.71
CA ASN A 346 -14.53 37.82 7.33
C ASN A 346 -14.23 36.32 7.32
N ASN A 347 -14.95 35.56 8.16
CA ASN A 347 -14.80 34.12 8.27
C ASN A 347 -15.85 33.32 7.50
N PHE A 348 -16.92 33.97 7.02
CA PHE A 348 -18.04 33.27 6.39
C PHE A 348 -18.29 33.80 4.99
N ASN A 349 -18.80 32.92 4.13
CA ASN A 349 -19.29 33.29 2.80
C ASN A 349 -18.23 34.00 1.93
N VAL A 350 -16.96 33.63 2.07
CA VAL A 350 -15.88 34.23 1.29
C VAL A 350 -15.93 33.62 -0.12
N PRO A 351 -15.98 34.43 -1.20
CA PRO A 351 -15.99 33.91 -2.56
C PRO A 351 -14.81 32.97 -2.81
N PHE A 352 -15.13 31.79 -3.33
CA PHE A 352 -14.18 30.72 -3.61
C PHE A 352 -14.28 30.28 -5.08
N LYS A 353 -13.82 29.08 -5.40
CA LYS A 353 -13.67 28.57 -6.76
C LYS A 353 -15.01 28.46 -7.47
N ASP A 354 -15.02 28.75 -8.78
CA ASP A 354 -16.16 28.47 -9.67
C ASP A 354 -17.54 28.83 -9.10
N GLY A 355 -17.63 29.99 -8.45
CA GLY A 355 -18.85 30.54 -7.88
C GLY A 355 -19.28 29.94 -6.54
N SER A 356 -18.50 29.05 -5.95
CA SER A 356 -18.70 28.54 -4.59
C SER A 356 -18.25 29.56 -3.54
N TYR A 357 -18.56 29.26 -2.27
CA TYR A 357 -18.19 30.06 -1.12
C TYR A 357 -17.56 29.18 -0.06
N ILE A 358 -16.53 29.70 0.59
CA ILE A 358 -15.85 29.02 1.69
C ILE A 358 -16.00 29.82 2.98
N SER A 359 -16.27 29.09 4.05
CA SER A 359 -16.36 29.60 5.42
C SER A 359 -15.38 28.85 6.31
N ARG A 360 -15.06 29.41 7.48
CA ARG A 360 -14.26 28.72 8.49
C ARG A 360 -14.80 28.92 9.89
N ILE A 361 -14.72 27.86 10.68
CA ILE A 361 -14.96 27.89 12.13
C ILE A 361 -13.69 27.54 12.87
N LYS A 362 -13.50 28.12 14.05
CA LYS A 362 -12.34 27.89 14.90
C LYS A 362 -12.72 26.97 16.06
N ILE A 363 -11.97 25.91 16.26
CA ILE A 363 -12.08 25.02 17.42
C ILE A 363 -10.69 24.94 18.04
N CYS A 364 -10.56 25.41 19.28
CA CYS A 364 -9.27 25.61 19.93
C CYS A 364 -8.35 26.50 19.08
N ASP A 365 -7.16 26.03 18.70
CA ASP A 365 -6.18 26.75 17.89
C ASP A 365 -6.26 26.44 16.38
N LYS A 366 -7.21 25.60 15.95
CA LYS A 366 -7.31 25.13 14.57
C LYS A 366 -8.60 25.58 13.88
N PHE A 367 -8.51 25.74 12.56
CA PHE A 367 -9.67 26.07 11.72
C PHE A 367 -10.14 24.85 10.93
N SER A 368 -11.46 24.69 10.87
CA SER A 368 -12.11 23.81 9.89
C SER A 368 -12.79 24.65 8.83
N TYR A 369 -12.74 24.20 7.58
CA TYR A 369 -13.22 24.94 6.41
C TYR A 369 -14.43 24.26 5.81
N ILE A 370 -15.38 25.06 5.34
CA ILE A 370 -16.73 24.61 4.96
C ILE A 370 -17.04 25.23 3.61
N GLU A 371 -17.20 24.40 2.60
CA GLU A 371 -17.48 24.83 1.24
C GLU A 371 -18.97 24.67 0.91
N THR A 372 -19.51 25.66 0.21
CA THR A 372 -20.93 25.78 -0.11
C THR A 372 -21.16 26.32 -1.52
N ASN A 373 -22.25 25.88 -2.18
CA ASN A 373 -22.63 26.39 -3.50
C ASN A 373 -23.32 27.76 -3.44
N THR A 374 -23.85 28.14 -2.28
CA THR A 374 -24.59 29.38 -2.06
C THR A 374 -24.33 29.89 -0.66
N PHE A 375 -24.58 31.18 -0.41
CA PHE A 375 -24.39 31.78 0.91
C PHE A 375 -25.12 31.04 2.04
N LEU A 376 -24.38 30.83 3.12
CA LEU A 376 -24.92 30.49 4.42
C LEU A 376 -25.67 31.71 4.98
N ASP A 377 -26.87 31.50 5.50
CA ASP A 377 -27.62 32.54 6.20
C ASP A 377 -27.17 32.67 7.67
N ASP A 378 -27.66 33.72 8.33
CA ASP A 378 -27.28 34.03 9.72
C ASP A 378 -27.64 32.90 10.70
N SER A 379 -28.70 32.13 10.42
CA SER A 379 -29.10 31.00 11.26
C SER A 379 -28.13 29.83 11.09
N GLU A 380 -27.76 29.51 9.86
CA GLU A 380 -26.76 28.47 9.56
C GLU A 380 -25.39 28.84 10.17
N ILE A 381 -24.98 30.10 10.04
CA ILE A 381 -23.73 30.62 10.64
C ILE A 381 -23.78 30.53 12.17
N ALA A 382 -24.91 30.87 12.80
CA ALA A 382 -25.07 30.75 14.24
C ALA A 382 -24.94 29.30 14.72
N ILE A 383 -25.52 28.34 13.99
CA ILE A 383 -25.41 26.91 14.29
C ILE A 383 -23.95 26.43 14.18
N LEU A 384 -23.24 26.81 13.12
CA LEU A 384 -21.83 26.45 12.93
C LEU A 384 -20.93 26.97 14.07
N ASN A 385 -21.13 28.21 14.50
CA ASN A 385 -20.41 28.76 15.65
C ASN A 385 -20.78 28.05 16.96
N TYR A 386 -22.05 27.64 17.12
CA TYR A 386 -22.48 26.86 18.27
C TYR A 386 -21.83 25.48 18.30
N ILE A 387 -21.74 24.78 17.16
CA ILE A 387 -21.03 23.49 17.03
C ILE A 387 -19.57 23.67 17.43
N ALA A 388 -18.90 24.70 16.92
CA ALA A 388 -17.50 24.96 17.23
C ALA A 388 -17.27 25.08 18.74
N LYS A 389 -18.14 25.85 19.42
CA LYS A 389 -18.10 26.03 20.88
C LYS A 389 -18.32 24.71 21.64
N ILE A 390 -19.32 23.91 21.26
CA ILE A 390 -19.62 22.63 21.92
C ILE A 390 -18.45 21.65 21.81
N PHE A 391 -17.86 21.54 20.62
CA PHE A 391 -16.71 20.68 20.39
C PHE A 391 -15.46 21.16 21.15
N GLU A 392 -15.23 22.47 21.21
CA GLU A 392 -14.15 23.06 22.02
C GLU A 392 -14.30 22.77 23.52
N GLU A 393 -15.49 22.99 24.08
CA GLU A 393 -15.79 22.70 25.49
C GLU A 393 -15.60 21.20 25.81
N SER A 394 -16.06 20.32 24.92
CA SER A 394 -15.89 18.87 25.06
C SER A 394 -14.41 18.47 24.99
N TYR A 395 -13.63 19.04 24.07
CA TYR A 395 -12.20 18.78 23.93
C TYR A 395 -11.43 19.17 25.20
N ILE A 396 -11.64 20.40 25.70
CA ILE A 396 -10.97 20.90 26.91
C ILE A 396 -11.29 20.02 28.12
N LYS A 397 -12.56 19.59 28.25
CA LYS A 397 -12.98 18.70 29.34
C LYS A 397 -12.24 17.36 29.28
N GLN A 398 -12.22 16.71 28.13
CA GLN A 398 -11.56 15.41 27.96
C GLN A 398 -10.05 15.51 28.18
N GLU A 399 -9.40 16.56 27.68
CA GLU A 399 -7.97 16.77 27.88
C GLU A 399 -7.61 16.91 29.37
N LYS A 400 -8.45 17.62 30.14
CA LYS A 400 -8.28 17.77 31.59
C LYS A 400 -8.46 16.44 32.33
N GLU A 401 -9.46 15.65 31.96
CA GLU A 401 -9.70 14.33 32.55
C GLU A 401 -8.53 13.37 32.29
N LEU A 402 -8.01 13.35 31.05
CA LEU A 402 -6.84 12.55 30.69
C LEU A 402 -5.58 12.99 31.46
N LYS A 403 -5.32 14.30 31.55
CA LYS A 403 -4.17 14.82 32.33
C LYS A 403 -4.27 14.41 33.79
N ASN A 404 -5.43 14.54 34.41
CA ASN A 404 -5.63 14.11 35.80
C ASN A 404 -5.39 12.60 35.96
N TRP A 405 -5.94 11.78 35.05
CA TRP A 405 -5.73 10.34 35.06
C TRP A 405 -4.24 9.97 34.95
N LEU A 406 -3.50 10.62 34.04
CA LEU A 406 -2.06 10.40 33.87
C LEU A 406 -1.27 10.79 35.13
N GLU A 407 -1.58 11.93 35.76
CA GLU A 407 -0.93 12.36 37.00
C GLU A 407 -1.19 11.38 38.16
N GLU A 408 -2.41 10.84 38.27
CA GLU A 408 -2.77 9.83 39.27
C GLU A 408 -2.02 8.50 39.07
N HIS A 409 -1.69 8.17 37.82
CA HIS A 409 -1.08 6.88 37.45
C HIS A 409 0.43 6.95 37.16
N LYS A 410 1.05 8.14 37.22
CA LYS A 410 2.49 8.38 37.00
C LYS A 410 3.47 7.57 37.87
N LYS A 411 3.00 6.95 38.95
CA LYS A 411 3.83 6.10 39.84
C LYS A 411 3.62 4.59 39.59
N ARG A 412 2.70 4.22 38.71
CA ARG A 412 2.32 2.82 38.41
C ARG A 412 2.70 2.40 36.99
N ILE A 413 3.05 3.36 36.14
CA ILE A 413 3.67 3.21 34.82
C ILE A 413 5.14 3.60 35.02
#